data_AF-A0A1G2X6I8-F1
#
_entry.id   AF-A0A1G2X6I8-F1
#
_cell.length_a   1.000
_cell.length_b   1.000
_cell.length_c   1.000
_cell.angle_alpha   90.00
_cell.angle_beta   90.00
_cell.angle_gamma   90.00
#
_symmetry.space_group_name_H-M   'P 1'
#
loop_
_entity.id
_entity.type
_entity.pdbx_description
1 polymer ?
#
loop_
_entity_poly.entity_id
_entity_poly.type
_entity_poly.pdbx_seq_one_letter_code
_entity_poly.pdbx_strand_id
1 'polypeptide(L)'
;MAEPHKIQTDTPREVLEIQYDLYRKMSPTKKIELVFDAYRTGQLLAMAGIRMRHPNASEKEVKQIWAKEHLGEELYCKVYRNKGYDGDPGVK
;
A
#
# COMPACT_ATOMS: atom_id res chain seq x y z
N MET A 1 30.19 19.51 -17.82
CA MET A 1 29.68 18.16 -18.15
C MET A 1 29.59 17.40 -16.83
N ALA A 2 28.40 17.17 -16.30
CA ALA A 2 28.25 16.40 -15.05
C ALA A 2 28.43 14.91 -15.37
N GLU A 3 29.27 14.20 -14.62
CA GLU A 3 29.42 12.76 -14.77
C GLU A 3 28.11 12.03 -14.42
N PRO A 4 27.75 10.96 -15.16
CA PRO A 4 26.57 10.18 -14.85
C PRO A 4 26.72 9.51 -13.48
N HIS A 5 25.77 9.80 -12.58
CA HIS A 5 25.69 9.17 -11.27
C HIS A 5 25.52 7.66 -11.44
N LYS A 6 26.56 6.88 -11.12
CA LYS A 6 26.52 5.42 -11.17
C LYS A 6 25.61 4.92 -10.04
N ILE A 7 24.34 4.64 -10.36
CA ILE A 7 23.42 3.99 -9.44
C ILE A 7 23.99 2.59 -9.15
N GLN A 8 24.55 2.40 -7.95
CA GLN A 8 24.88 1.07 -7.45
C GLN A 8 23.60 0.47 -6.88
N THR A 9 23.04 -0.49 -7.61
CA THR A 9 21.87 -1.25 -7.19
C THR A 9 22.31 -2.66 -6.78
N ASP A 10 21.68 -3.23 -5.74
CA ASP A 10 21.84 -4.66 -5.39
C ASP A 10 21.36 -5.60 -6.51
N THR A 11 20.65 -5.05 -7.50
CA THR A 11 20.26 -5.71 -8.74
C THR A 11 21.29 -5.42 -9.84
N PRO A 12 21.96 -6.43 -10.42
CA PRO A 12 22.85 -6.23 -11.56
C PRO A 12 22.15 -5.59 -12.77
N ARG A 13 22.92 -4.87 -13.61
CA ARG A 13 22.38 -4.10 -14.75
C ARG A 13 21.61 -4.98 -15.73
N GLU A 14 22.16 -6.14 -16.06
CA GLU A 14 21.57 -7.11 -16.97
C GLU A 14 20.22 -7.63 -16.46
N VAL A 15 20.05 -7.74 -15.13
CA VAL A 15 18.79 -8.15 -14.50
C VAL A 15 17.75 -7.03 -14.58
N LEU A 16 18.16 -5.77 -14.38
CA LEU A 16 17.29 -4.60 -14.56
C LEU A 16 16.78 -4.48 -16.01
N GLU A 17 17.66 -4.73 -16.99
CA GLU A 17 17.30 -4.69 -18.41
C GLU A 17 16.23 -5.73 -18.75
N ILE A 18 16.38 -6.97 -18.24
CA ILE A 18 15.37 -8.02 -18.38
C ILE A 18 14.04 -7.59 -17.73
N GLN A 19 14.08 -7.04 -16.52
CA GLN A 19 12.89 -6.57 -15.81
C GLN A 19 12.14 -5.48 -16.63
N TYR A 20 12.87 -4.51 -17.18
CA TYR A 20 12.27 -3.46 -18.00
C TYR A 20 11.64 -4.01 -19.27
N ASP A 21 12.29 -4.96 -19.93
CA ASP A 21 11.73 -5.58 -21.14
C ASP A 21 10.47 -6.40 -20.84
N LEU A 22 10.42 -7.09 -19.70
CA LEU A 22 9.21 -7.75 -19.23
C LEU A 22 8.08 -6.73 -19.02
N TYR A 23 8.35 -5.62 -18.31
CA TYR A 23 7.34 -4.58 -18.12
C TYR A 23 6.93 -3.91 -19.43
N ARG A 24 7.82 -3.68 -20.39
CA ARG A 24 7.45 -3.09 -21.70
C ARG A 24 6.51 -4.00 -22.48
N LYS A 25 6.69 -5.32 -22.39
CA LYS A 25 5.87 -6.33 -23.07
C LYS A 25 4.52 -6.60 -22.38
N MET A 26 4.37 -6.23 -21.11
CA MET A 26 3.09 -6.39 -20.40
C MET A 26 1.99 -5.48 -20.96
N SER A 27 0.77 -6.01 -21.03
CA SER A 27 -0.41 -5.22 -21.34
C SER A 27 -0.65 -4.14 -20.26
N PRO A 28 -1.28 -3.01 -20.62
CA PRO A 28 -1.64 -1.98 -19.65
C PRO A 28 -2.48 -2.53 -18.47
N THR A 29 -3.45 -3.40 -18.75
CA THR A 29 -4.26 -4.06 -17.72
C THR A 29 -3.41 -4.83 -16.74
N LYS A 30 -2.43 -5.61 -17.23
CA LYS A 30 -1.58 -6.40 -16.34
C LYS A 30 -0.70 -5.53 -15.44
N LYS A 31 -0.24 -4.38 -15.95
CA LYS A 31 0.50 -3.41 -15.13
C LYS A 31 -0.37 -2.85 -14.00
N ILE A 32 -1.61 -2.50 -14.32
CA ILE A 32 -2.56 -1.97 -13.34
C ILE A 32 -2.86 -3.02 -12.26
N GLU A 33 -3.04 -4.29 -12.63
CA GLU A 33 -3.18 -5.39 -11.66
C GLU A 33 -2.00 -5.45 -10.69
N LEU A 34 -0.75 -5.42 -11.21
CA LEU A 34 0.45 -5.45 -10.37
C LEU A 34 0.51 -4.25 -9.41
N VAL A 35 0.06 -3.07 -9.84
CA VAL A 35 -0.02 -1.89 -8.97
C VAL A 35 -1.01 -2.11 -7.84
N PHE A 36 -2.20 -2.67 -8.13
CA PHE A 36 -3.17 -2.98 -7.08
C PHE A 36 -2.71 -4.09 -6.14
N ASP A 37 -2.00 -5.10 -6.65
CA ASP A 37 -1.40 -6.16 -5.83
C ASP A 37 -0.34 -5.59 -4.87
N ALA A 38 0.53 -4.71 -5.39
CA ALA A 38 1.52 -4.01 -4.59
C ALA A 38 0.87 -3.11 -3.52
N TYR A 39 -0.21 -2.39 -3.87
CA TYR A 39 -0.98 -1.59 -2.92
C TYR A 39 -1.54 -2.43 -1.77
N ARG A 40 -2.19 -3.57 -2.09
CA ARG A 40 -2.73 -4.48 -1.05
C ARG A 40 -1.61 -5.05 -0.17
N THR A 41 -0.47 -5.38 -0.76
CA THR A 41 0.71 -5.83 -0.01
C THR A 41 1.20 -4.76 0.96
N GLY A 42 1.32 -3.51 0.50
CA GLY A 42 1.68 -2.37 1.35
C GLY A 42 0.68 -2.15 2.49
N GLN A 43 -0.62 -2.27 2.22
CA GLN A 43 -1.67 -2.20 3.24
C GLN A 43 -1.51 -3.29 4.30
N LEU A 44 -1.24 -4.54 3.90
CA LEU A 44 -1.01 -5.65 4.83
C LEU A 44 0.21 -5.41 5.72
N LEU A 45 1.31 -4.92 5.14
CA LEU A 45 2.52 -4.57 5.88
C LEU A 45 2.27 -3.46 6.91
N ALA A 46 1.54 -2.41 6.52
CA ALA A 46 1.17 -1.33 7.43
C ALA A 46 0.33 -1.85 8.62
N MET A 47 -0.68 -2.68 8.35
CA MET A 47 -1.50 -3.29 9.40
C MET A 47 -0.71 -4.25 10.29
N ALA A 48 0.27 -4.99 9.75
CA ALA A 48 1.17 -5.81 10.54
C ALA A 48 1.98 -4.95 11.54
N GLY A 49 2.53 -3.82 11.07
CA GLY A 49 3.20 -2.85 11.94
C GLY A 49 2.29 -2.26 13.02
N ILE A 50 1.02 -2.00 12.71
CA ILE A 50 0.02 -1.56 13.70
C ILE A 50 -0.23 -2.64 14.76
N ARG A 51 -0.42 -3.91 14.36
CA ARG A 51 -0.57 -5.02 15.31
C ARG A 51 0.61 -5.14 16.26
N MET A 52 1.83 -4.93 15.77
CA MET A 52 3.04 -4.95 16.60
C MET A 52 3.05 -3.83 17.66
N ARG A 53 2.57 -2.62 17.32
CA ARG A 53 2.49 -1.49 18.25
C ARG A 53 1.27 -1.55 19.19
N HIS A 54 0.22 -2.23 18.76
CA HIS A 54 -1.05 -2.35 19.48
C HIS A 54 -1.45 -3.84 19.62
N PRO A 55 -0.74 -4.62 20.45
CA PRO A 55 -0.90 -6.08 20.50
C PRO A 55 -2.28 -6.54 20.98
N ASN A 56 -3.03 -5.69 21.69
CA ASN A 56 -4.37 -5.99 22.19
C ASN A 56 -5.49 -5.44 21.30
N ALA A 57 -5.16 -4.77 20.19
CA ALA A 57 -6.17 -4.24 19.28
C ALA A 57 -6.86 -5.38 18.53
N SER A 58 -8.18 -5.32 18.46
CA SER A 58 -8.98 -6.15 17.57
C SER A 58 -8.69 -5.83 16.11
N GLU A 59 -9.01 -6.75 15.20
CA GLU A 59 -8.87 -6.53 13.75
C GLU A 59 -9.63 -5.29 13.25
N LYS A 60 -10.75 -4.96 13.89
CA LYS A 60 -11.52 -3.76 13.58
C LYS A 60 -10.76 -2.49 13.97
N GLU A 61 -10.17 -2.46 15.16
CA GLU A 61 -9.38 -1.32 15.64
C GLU A 61 -8.11 -1.15 14.79
N VAL A 62 -7.44 -2.24 14.40
CA VAL A 62 -6.29 -2.20 13.49
C VAL A 62 -6.67 -1.54 12.15
N LYS A 63 -7.82 -1.91 11.58
CA LYS A 63 -8.31 -1.31 10.33
C LYS A 63 -8.68 0.17 10.50
N GLN A 64 -9.27 0.55 11.64
CA GLN A 64 -9.61 1.94 11.93
C GLN A 64 -8.36 2.81 12.09
N ILE A 65 -7.34 2.32 12.82
CA ILE A 65 -6.06 2.99 12.97
C ILE A 65 -5.40 3.14 11.59
N TRP A 66 -5.34 2.07 10.79
CA TRP A 66 -4.80 2.13 9.43
C TRP A 66 -5.53 3.15 8.56
N ALA A 67 -6.86 3.14 8.57
CA ALA A 67 -7.67 4.06 7.77
C ALA A 67 -7.44 5.53 8.19
N LYS A 68 -7.31 5.78 9.50
CA LYS A 68 -7.03 7.12 10.03
C LYS A 68 -5.63 7.60 9.62
N GLU A 69 -4.61 6.75 9.75
CA GLU A 69 -3.23 7.06 9.36
C GLU A 69 -3.10 7.24 7.84
N HIS A 70 -3.74 6.39 7.03
CA HIS A 70 -3.62 6.40 5.57
C HIS A 70 -4.35 7.58 4.91
N LEU A 71 -5.55 7.92 5.40
CA LEU A 71 -6.36 9.00 4.82
C LEU A 71 -6.01 10.38 5.41
N GLY A 72 -5.43 10.40 6.61
CA GLY A 72 -5.32 11.61 7.42
C GLY A 72 -6.67 12.06 8.02
N GLU A 73 -6.61 12.97 8.98
CA GLU A 73 -7.76 13.35 9.81
C GLU A 73 -8.95 13.90 9.00
N GLU A 74 -8.68 14.79 8.03
CA GLU A 74 -9.74 15.44 7.25
C GLU A 74 -10.54 14.42 6.42
N LEU A 75 -9.84 13.57 5.66
CA LEU A 75 -10.49 12.61 4.77
C LEU A 75 -11.09 11.45 5.57
N TYR A 76 -10.44 11.03 6.66
CA TYR A 76 -11.01 10.05 7.58
C TYR A 76 -12.36 10.53 8.14
N CYS A 77 -12.43 11.78 8.61
CA CYS A 77 -13.68 12.36 9.08
C CYS A 77 -14.74 12.42 7.98
N LYS A 78 -14.40 12.85 6.76
CA LYS A 78 -15.36 12.90 5.64
C LYS A 78 -15.94 11.52 5.30
N VAL A 79 -15.12 10.47 5.33
CA VAL A 79 -15.51 9.12 4.91
C VAL A 79 -16.23 8.35 6.03
N TYR A 80 -15.74 8.45 7.27
CA TYR A 80 -16.22 7.63 8.38
C TYR A 80 -17.14 8.40 9.34
N ARG A 81 -16.91 9.69 9.61
CA ARG A 81 -17.71 10.46 10.59
C ARG A 81 -19.11 10.81 10.09
N ASN A 82 -19.27 11.12 8.80
CA ASN A 82 -20.57 11.43 8.20
C ASN A 82 -21.48 10.20 7.99
N LYS A 83 -20.95 8.98 8.23
CA LYS A 83 -21.70 7.73 8.07
C LYS A 83 -22.24 7.15 9.38
N GLY A 84 -22.11 7.85 10.52
CA GLY A 84 -22.48 7.29 11.82
C GLY A 84 -21.76 5.97 12.07
N TYR A 85 -20.43 5.94 11.85
CA TYR A 85 -19.62 4.74 12.09
C TYR A 85 -19.52 4.47 13.60
N ASP A 86 -20.57 3.85 14.13
CA ASP A 86 -20.59 3.19 15.44
C ASP A 86 -20.00 1.77 15.31
N GLY A 87 -19.20 1.54 14.27
CA GLY A 87 -18.37 0.35 14.10
C GLY A 87 -19.09 -0.99 13.97
N ASP A 88 -20.39 -1.05 13.69
CA ASP A 88 -21.05 -2.33 13.37
C ASP A 88 -20.94 -2.62 11.86
N PRO A 89 -20.26 -3.68 11.40
CA PRO A 89 -20.36 -4.12 10.02
C PRO A 89 -21.64 -4.95 9.92
N GLY A 90 -22.76 -4.25 9.73
CA GLY A 90 -24.03 -4.88 9.42
C GLY A 90 -23.85 -5.87 8.27
N VAL A 91 -24.01 -7.15 8.61
CA VAL A 91 -24.15 -8.27 7.69
C VAL A 91 -25.18 -7.91 6.62
N LYS A 92 -24.77 -8.03 5.36
CA LYS A 92 -25.65 -8.38 4.25
C LYS A 92 -24.97 -9.48 3.45
#